data_AF-A0A1J4MXY0-F1
#
_entry.id   AF-A0A1J4MXY0-F1
#
_cell.length_a   1.000
_cell.length_b   1.000
_cell.length_c   1.000
_cell.angle_alpha   90.00
_cell.angle_beta   90.00
_cell.angle_gamma   90.00
#
_symmetry.space_group_name_H-M   'P 1'
#
loop_
_entity.id
_entity.type
_entity.pdbx_description
1 polymer ?
#
loop_
_entity_poly.entity_id
_entity_poly.type
_entity_poly.pdbx_seq_one_letter_code
_entity_poly.pdbx_strand_id
1 'polypeptide(L)' 'MTYDLDRLLRWEQAGATWEAIWPRADEVTIVLCTCDSGEEVDRYTSTDADLLDYVRDPSRTER' A
#
# COMPACT_ATOMS: atom_id res chain seq x y z
N MET A 1 -6.39 -12.86 -4.33
CA MET A 1 -6.80 -11.52 -4.82
C MET A 1 -7.90 -10.95 -3.94
N THR A 2 -7.44 -10.31 -2.88
CA THR A 2 -8.28 -9.58 -1.92
C THR A 2 -8.58 -8.18 -2.45
N TYR A 3 -9.72 -7.62 -2.04
CA TYR A 3 -10.14 -6.25 -2.36
C TYR A 3 -9.05 -5.20 -2.07
N ASP A 4 -8.35 -5.34 -0.95
CA ASP A 4 -7.27 -4.41 -0.55
C ASP A 4 -6.08 -4.45 -1.52
N LEU A 5 -5.68 -5.64 -1.97
CA LEU A 5 -4.59 -5.79 -2.95
C LEU A 5 -4.99 -5.22 -4.31
N ASP A 6 -6.20 -5.49 -4.79
CA ASP A 6 -6.70 -4.92 -6.05
C ASP A 6 -6.74 -3.38 -6.01
N ARG A 7 -7.09 -2.82 -4.86
CA ARG A 7 -7.07 -1.37 -4.61
C ARG A 7 -5.67 -0.80 -4.72
N LEU A 8 -4.67 -1.40 -4.06
CA LEU A 8 -3.27 -0.96 -4.12
C LEU A 8 -2.71 -1.05 -5.54
N LEU A 9 -2.96 -2.17 -6.22
CA LEU A 9 -2.53 -2.37 -7.61
C LEU A 9 -3.12 -1.31 -8.55
N ARG A 10 -4.40 -0.97 -8.41
CA ARG A 10 -4.99 0.13 -9.20
C ARG A 10 -4.31 1.47 -8.93
N TRP A 11 -3.89 1.72 -7.69
CA TRP A 11 -3.20 2.95 -7.32
C TRP A 11 -1.82 3.05 -7.99
N GLU A 12 -1.02 1.98 -7.93
CA GLU A 12 0.26 1.90 -8.65
C GLU A 12 0.08 2.06 -10.17
N GLN A 13 -0.95 1.45 -10.74
CA GLN A 13 -1.24 1.54 -12.17
C GLN A 13 -1.68 2.95 -12.60
N ALA A 14 -2.20 3.75 -11.67
CA ALA A 14 -2.47 5.17 -11.88
C ALA A 14 -1.20 6.04 -11.80
N GLY A 15 -0.05 5.45 -11.45
CA GLY A 15 1.22 6.15 -11.27
C GLY A 15 1.33 6.90 -9.95
N ALA A 16 0.46 6.61 -8.98
CA ALA A 16 0.44 7.24 -7.67
C ALA A 16 1.32 6.49 -6.67
N THR A 17 1.87 7.23 -5.70
CA THR A 17 2.76 6.68 -4.67
C THR A 17 1.96 6.20 -3.46
N TRP A 18 2.56 5.31 -2.69
CA TRP A 18 1.98 4.79 -1.47
C TRP A 18 3.10 4.38 -0.50
N GLU A 19 2.76 4.32 0.77
CA GLU A 19 3.66 3.92 1.85
C GLU A 19 3.03 2.80 2.66
N ALA A 20 3.83 1.80 3.04
CA ALA A 20 3.42 0.73 3.93
C ALA A 20 3.99 0.95 5.33
N ILE A 21 3.11 1.12 6.31
CA ILE A 21 3.45 1.22 7.72
C ILE A 21 3.09 -0.11 8.37
N TRP A 22 4.05 -0.71 9.06
CA TRP A 22 3.89 -2.00 9.72
C TRP A 22 3.74 -1.82 11.23
N PRO A 23 2.52 -1.60 11.76
CA PRO A 23 2.30 -1.51 13.20
C PRO A 23 2.55 -2.85 13.90
N ARG A 24 2.35 -3.98 13.21
CA ARG A 24 2.54 -5.36 13.71
C ARG A 24 3.03 -6.29 12.60
N ALA A 25 3.41 -7.52 12.94
CA ALA A 25 3.90 -8.49 11.96
C ALA A 25 2.82 -8.95 10.96
N ASP A 26 1.56 -8.92 11.38
CA ASP A 26 0.40 -9.47 10.67
C ASP A 26 -0.60 -8.37 10.26
N GLU A 27 -0.20 -7.10 10.38
CA GLU A 27 -1.02 -5.94 10.07
C GLU A 27 -0.18 -4.89 9.35
N VAL A 28 -0.71 -4.35 8.26
CA VAL A 28 -0.11 -3.26 7.52
C VAL A 28 -1.13 -2.14 7.31
N THR A 29 -0.68 -0.91 7.48
CA THR A 29 -1.42 0.29 7.09
C THR A 29 -0.82 0.83 5.81
N ILE A 30 -1.63 0.87 4.76
CA ILE A 30 -1.28 1.47 3.48
C ILE A 30 -1.75 2.91 3.48
N VAL A 31 -0.81 3.82 3.23
CA VAL A 31 -1.04 5.24 3.02
C VAL A 31 -0.95 5.50 1.52
N LEU A 32 -2.02 5.99 0.92
CA LEU A 32 -2.08 6.35 -0.49
C LEU A 32 -1.78 7.84 -0.62
N CYS A 33 -0.77 8.18 -1.41
CA CYS A 33 -0.30 9.55 -1.58
C CYS A 33 -0.63 10.07 -2.99
N THR A 34 -0.89 11.37 -3.11
CA THR A 34 -1.11 12.01 -4.42
C THR A 34 0.16 12.01 -5.27
N CYS A 35 0.01 11.88 -6.59
CA CYS A 35 1.12 11.95 -7.53
C CYS A 35 1.84 13.32 -7.54
N ASP A 36 1.11 14.41 -7.28
CA ASP A 36 1.60 15.78 -7.47
C ASP A 36 2.27 16.38 -6.23
N SER A 37 1.77 16.06 -5.03
CA SER A 37 2.23 16.72 -3.79
C SER A 37 2.74 15.75 -2.72
N GLY A 38 2.53 14.43 -2.89
CA GLY A 38 2.82 13.45 -1.83
C GLY A 38 1.91 13.56 -0.60
N GLU A 39 0.81 14.32 -0.70
CA GLU A 39 -0.19 14.39 0.38
C GLU A 39 -0.97 13.08 0.50
N GLU A 40 -1.21 12.63 1.74
CA GLU A 40 -2.07 11.49 2.05
C GLU A 40 -3.49 11.78 1.54
N VAL A 41 -3.94 10.98 0.57
CA VAL A 41 -5.29 11.05 0.01
C VAL A 41 -6.24 10.12 0.76
N ASP A 42 -5.71 8.96 1.14
CA ASP A 42 -6.45 7.91 1.82
C ASP A 42 -5.47 7.02 2.59
N ARG A 43 -5.95 6.39 3.65
CA ARG A 43 -5.21 5.35 4.34
C ARG A 43 -6.16 4.24 4.76
N TYR A 44 -5.67 3.01 4.72
CA TYR A 44 -6.43 1.86 5.21
C TYR A 44 -5.50 0.83 5.85
N THR A 45 -6.04 0.11 6.83
CA THR A 45 -5.32 -0.98 7.49
C THR A 45 -5.88 -2.30 6.99
N SER A 46 -4.98 -3.23 6.66
CA SER A 46 -5.34 -4.58 6.26
C SER A 46 -4.45 -5.60 6.95
N THR A 47 -5.02 -6.79 7.15
CA THR A 47 -4.37 -7.96 7.75
C THR A 47 -4.33 -9.11 6.74
N ASP A 48 -4.57 -8.80 5.47
CA ASP A 48 -4.74 -9.79 4.43
C ASP A 48 -3.40 -10.34 3.93
N ALA A 49 -3.25 -11.67 3.93
CA ALA A 49 -1.99 -12.32 3.63
C ALA A 49 -1.46 -11.98 2.22
N ASP A 50 -2.34 -11.86 1.21
CA ASP A 50 -1.96 -11.48 -0.16
C ASP A 50 -1.34 -10.07 -0.19
N LEU A 51 -1.92 -9.12 0.55
CA LEU A 51 -1.41 -7.75 0.62
C LEU A 51 -0.11 -7.68 1.41
N LEU A 52 -0.04 -8.39 2.55
CA LEU A 52 1.15 -8.44 3.40
C LEU A 52 2.36 -9.01 2.64
N ASP A 53 2.17 -10.08 1.86
CA ASP A 53 3.22 -10.66 1.01
C ASP A 53 3.66 -9.66 -0.08
N TYR A 54 2.69 -9.00 -0.72
CA TYR A 54 2.93 -8.03 -1.77
C TYR A 54 3.76 -6.82 -1.30
N VAL A 55 3.41 -6.24 -0.14
CA VAL A 55 4.08 -5.05 0.40
C VAL A 55 5.33 -5.36 1.24
N ARG A 56 5.60 -6.64 1.52
CA ARG A 56 6.87 -7.10 2.12
C ARG A 56 8.03 -7.07 1.13
N ASP A 57 7.74 -7.01 -0.18
CA ASP A 57 8.78 -6.96 -1.19
C ASP A 57 9.52 -5.60 -1.14
N PRO A 58 10.79 -5.58 -0.71
CA PRO A 58 11.52 -4.33 -0.48
C PRO A 58 11.78 -3.58 -1.80
N SER A 59 11.76 -4.27 -2.94
CA SER A 59 11.95 -3.62 -4.25
C SER A 59 10.80 -2.68 -4.63
N ARG A 60 9.67 -2.76 -3.92
CA ARG A 60 8.48 -1.91 -4.11
C ARG A 60 8.29 -0.86 -3.02
N THR A 61 8.83 -1.07 -1.82
CA THR A 61 8.73 -0.10 -0.71
C THR A 61 9.69 1.09 -0.85
N GLU A 62 10.76 0.95 -1.63
CA GLU A 62 11.73 2.03 -1.88
C GLU A 62 11.35 2.88 -3.11
N ARG A 63 10.41 3.83 -2.99
CA ARG A 63 10.27 4.96 -3.92
C ARG A 63 9.72 6.22 -3.30
#